data_AF-A0A6N6WPL0-F1
#
_entry.id   AF-A0A6N6WPL0-F1
#
_cell.length_a   1.000
_cell.length_b   1.000
_cell.length_c   1.000
_cell.angle_alpha   90.00
_cell.angle_beta   90.00
_cell.angle_gamma   90.00
#
_symmetry.space_group_name_H-M   'P 1'
#
loop_
_entity.id
_entity.type
_entity.pdbx_description
1 polymer ?
#
loop_
_entity_poly.entity_id
_entity_poly.type
_entity_poly.pdbx_seq_one_letter_code
_entity_poly.pdbx_strand_id
1 'polypeptide(L)'
;MQKILRIDSNDNLIVALKDLHAGESFSWDDDNITLVTDVKAKHKFATQDIPLDGIVSMYGTPVGKATRPIVKGEAITVDNIRHYAAPVTLEDVEPYHWQAPDVSEWSTRTFKGYVRDDGRVGTASYWLVFPLVFCENRNVSKLTNALNDALGYTNNSLKKFALNLTSGSDELIETARMFPHIEGVRCITVTSGCGGATSDCETMCDVLAAYADHPNVIGMTVFSLGCEKAQQKMFKDALARRNPEFDKPALYFLQQEWDSEERMMQTALQQTFEAMKAVKPTERVEVPLSCLKVGMKCGGSDGFSGISGNPAMGLVSDWLTTLGGASGLAEFPELCGAEGDMVKRCINLEDKKKFLNLMQGYEKTANFFDTTIADNPSFGNIADGLITDAIKSTGA
;
A
#
# COMPACT_ATOMS: atom_id res chain seq x y z
N MET A 1 -33.20 8.88 -7.34
CA MET A 1 -31.83 8.35 -7.13
C MET A 1 -30.90 9.12 -8.05
N GLN A 2 -29.80 9.64 -7.54
CA GLN A 2 -28.83 10.39 -8.33
C GLN A 2 -28.22 9.49 -9.41
N LYS A 3 -28.20 9.94 -10.67
CA LYS A 3 -27.71 9.17 -11.82
C LYS A 3 -26.32 9.61 -12.29
N ILE A 4 -25.93 10.83 -11.92
CA ILE A 4 -24.70 11.49 -12.35
C ILE A 4 -24.03 12.19 -11.17
N LEU A 5 -22.71 12.33 -11.23
CA LEU A 5 -21.93 13.06 -10.21
C LEU A 5 -20.89 13.95 -10.88
N ARG A 6 -20.93 15.24 -10.54
CA ARG A 6 -19.84 16.18 -10.76
C ARG A 6 -19.07 16.32 -9.46
N ILE A 7 -17.75 16.20 -9.51
CA ILE A 7 -16.92 16.13 -8.30
C ILE A 7 -16.51 17.53 -7.86
N ASP A 8 -15.97 18.31 -8.80
CA ASP A 8 -15.61 19.70 -8.57
C ASP A 8 -16.39 20.64 -9.50
N SER A 9 -16.68 21.85 -9.03
CA SER A 9 -17.37 22.89 -9.80
C SER A 9 -16.60 23.39 -11.03
N ASN A 10 -15.31 23.11 -11.14
CA ASN A 10 -14.47 23.42 -12.29
C ASN A 10 -14.38 22.28 -13.31
N ASP A 11 -14.92 21.10 -12.99
CA ASP A 11 -14.85 19.94 -13.87
C ASP A 11 -15.67 20.14 -15.14
N ASN A 12 -15.08 19.86 -16.29
CA ASN A 12 -15.81 19.76 -17.55
C ASN A 12 -16.24 18.32 -17.90
N LEU A 13 -16.05 17.40 -16.95
CA LEU A 13 -16.54 16.03 -17.00
C LEU A 13 -17.57 15.75 -15.90
N ILE A 14 -18.51 14.86 -16.20
CA ILE A 14 -19.46 14.29 -15.23
C ILE A 14 -19.34 12.77 -15.26
N VAL A 15 -19.38 12.14 -14.08
CA VAL A 15 -19.39 10.68 -13.92
C VAL A 15 -20.82 10.14 -14.04
N ALA A 16 -21.00 9.09 -14.82
CA ALA A 16 -22.23 8.30 -14.85
C ALA A 16 -22.25 7.28 -13.70
N LEU A 17 -23.24 7.36 -12.80
CA LEU A 17 -23.38 6.43 -11.66
C LEU A 17 -24.11 5.13 -12.04
N LYS A 18 -24.62 5.07 -13.27
CA LYS A 18 -25.30 3.94 -13.88
C LYS A 18 -25.20 4.07 -15.39
N ASP A 19 -25.64 3.06 -16.13
CA ASP A 19 -25.75 3.19 -17.59
C ASP A 19 -26.79 4.27 -17.95
N LEU A 20 -26.38 5.16 -18.86
CA LEU A 20 -27.15 6.27 -19.40
C LEU A 20 -27.21 6.12 -20.93
N HIS A 21 -28.34 6.53 -21.51
CA HIS A 21 -28.58 6.41 -22.93
C HIS A 21 -28.56 7.76 -23.66
N ALA A 22 -28.14 7.74 -24.92
CA ALA A 22 -28.24 8.89 -25.81
C ALA A 22 -29.68 9.45 -25.82
N GLY A 23 -29.79 10.78 -25.80
CA GLY A 23 -31.07 11.49 -25.71
C GLY A 23 -31.59 11.71 -24.29
N GLU A 24 -31.02 11.07 -23.26
CA GLU A 24 -31.30 11.46 -21.87
C GLU A 24 -30.76 12.88 -21.61
N SER A 25 -31.57 13.72 -20.96
CA SER A 25 -31.18 15.06 -20.52
C SER A 25 -31.04 15.11 -18.99
N PHE A 26 -30.00 15.80 -18.54
CA PHE A 26 -29.73 16.04 -17.13
C PHE A 26 -29.53 17.54 -16.90
N SER A 27 -30.22 18.08 -15.90
CA SER A 27 -29.97 19.42 -15.41
C SER A 27 -28.95 19.39 -14.27
N TRP A 28 -27.99 20.31 -14.33
CA TRP A 28 -27.04 20.56 -13.26
C TRP A 28 -26.75 22.07 -13.21
N ASP A 29 -26.88 22.66 -12.01
CA ASP A 29 -26.95 24.11 -11.84
C ASP A 29 -28.02 24.73 -12.77
N ASP A 30 -27.63 25.71 -13.59
CA ASP A 30 -28.48 26.36 -14.61
C ASP A 30 -28.31 25.76 -16.02
N ASP A 31 -27.51 24.72 -16.18
CA ASP A 31 -27.21 24.12 -17.48
C ASP A 31 -27.97 22.80 -17.70
N ASN A 32 -28.37 22.56 -18.95
CA ASN A 32 -29.01 21.31 -19.38
C ASN A 32 -28.12 20.61 -20.39
N ILE A 33 -27.81 19.34 -20.12
CA ILE A 33 -26.95 18.51 -20.95
C ILE A 33 -27.76 17.35 -21.48
N THR A 34 -27.86 17.24 -22.80
CA THR A 34 -28.43 16.07 -23.48
C THR A 34 -27.31 15.19 -23.98
N LEU A 35 -27.33 13.91 -23.61
CA LEU A 35 -26.34 12.95 -24.08
C LEU A 35 -26.46 12.71 -25.59
N VAL A 36 -25.35 12.75 -26.30
CA VAL A 36 -25.30 12.43 -27.75
C VAL A 36 -24.85 10.99 -28.00
N THR A 37 -24.30 10.33 -26.98
CA THR A 37 -23.87 8.93 -26.98
C THR A 37 -24.33 8.24 -25.71
N ASP A 38 -24.41 6.91 -25.73
CA ASP A 38 -24.55 6.13 -24.50
C ASP A 38 -23.31 6.31 -23.61
N VAL A 39 -23.52 6.29 -22.29
CA VAL A 39 -22.44 6.38 -21.29
C VAL A 39 -22.64 5.27 -20.28
N LYS A 40 -21.68 4.35 -20.19
CA LYS A 40 -21.73 3.26 -19.21
C LYS A 40 -21.51 3.79 -17.79
N ALA A 41 -22.02 3.07 -16.80
CA ALA A 41 -21.67 3.30 -15.40
C ALA A 41 -20.14 3.39 -15.23
N LYS A 42 -19.68 4.30 -14.36
CA LYS A 42 -18.27 4.64 -14.08
C LYS A 42 -17.55 5.47 -15.14
N HIS A 43 -18.09 5.56 -16.36
CA HIS A 43 -17.57 6.38 -17.45
C HIS A 43 -18.04 7.83 -17.35
N LYS A 44 -17.44 8.71 -18.16
CA LYS A 44 -17.62 10.15 -18.08
C LYS A 44 -18.15 10.71 -19.40
N PHE A 45 -18.79 11.87 -19.33
CA PHE A 45 -19.20 12.64 -20.51
C PHE A 45 -18.88 14.13 -20.34
N ALA A 46 -18.72 14.82 -21.46
CA ALA A 46 -18.38 16.24 -21.49
C ALA A 46 -19.57 17.14 -21.14
N THR A 47 -19.35 18.17 -20.32
CA THR A 47 -20.38 19.17 -20.00
C THR A 47 -20.46 20.30 -21.03
N GLN A 48 -19.49 20.39 -21.92
CA GLN A 48 -19.34 21.44 -22.94
C GLN A 48 -18.61 20.89 -24.17
N ASP A 49 -18.61 21.66 -25.26
CA ASP A 49 -17.74 21.36 -26.40
C ASP A 49 -16.27 21.53 -26.01
N ILE A 50 -15.44 20.56 -26.36
CA ILE A 50 -14.00 20.55 -26.10
C ILE A 50 -13.29 20.48 -27.46
N PRO A 51 -12.54 21.52 -27.86
CA PRO A 51 -11.82 21.50 -29.13
C PRO A 51 -10.67 20.49 -29.11
N LEU A 52 -10.08 20.20 -30.29
CA LEU A 52 -8.82 19.48 -30.38
C LEU A 52 -7.77 20.11 -29.44
N ASP A 53 -7.03 19.28 -28.71
CA ASP A 53 -6.06 19.67 -27.67
C ASP A 53 -6.65 20.44 -26.47
N GLY A 54 -7.98 20.59 -26.41
CA GLY A 54 -8.69 21.15 -25.27
C GLY A 54 -8.50 20.30 -24.01
N ILE A 55 -8.43 20.96 -22.86
CA ILE A 55 -8.23 20.32 -21.56
C ILE A 55 -9.49 19.59 -21.13
N VAL A 56 -9.29 18.37 -20.63
CA VAL A 56 -10.29 17.57 -19.94
C VAL A 56 -9.95 17.59 -18.45
N SER A 57 -10.93 17.89 -17.61
CA SER A 57 -10.75 18.15 -16.18
C SER A 57 -11.73 17.36 -15.33
N MET A 58 -11.20 16.83 -14.23
CA MET A 58 -11.92 16.05 -13.23
C MET A 58 -11.22 16.25 -11.88
N TYR A 59 -11.95 16.23 -10.77
CA TYR A 59 -11.39 16.52 -9.43
C TYR A 59 -10.78 17.92 -9.31
N GLY A 60 -11.22 18.87 -10.13
CA GLY A 60 -10.71 20.25 -10.15
C GLY A 60 -9.34 20.40 -10.83
N THR A 61 -8.83 19.37 -11.51
CA THR A 61 -7.50 19.37 -12.13
C THR A 61 -7.51 18.81 -13.56
N PRO A 62 -6.57 19.21 -14.44
CA PRO A 62 -6.42 18.60 -15.76
C PRO A 62 -6.05 17.12 -15.68
N VAL A 63 -6.81 16.27 -16.37
CA VAL A 63 -6.62 14.81 -16.41
C VAL A 63 -6.45 14.23 -17.82
N GLY A 64 -6.54 15.08 -18.84
CA GLY A 64 -6.39 14.67 -20.22
C GLY A 64 -6.48 15.84 -21.20
N LYS A 65 -6.22 15.53 -22.47
CA LYS A 65 -6.50 16.42 -23.60
C LYS A 65 -7.27 15.69 -24.68
N ALA A 66 -8.19 16.39 -25.33
CA ALA A 66 -8.94 15.85 -26.45
C ALA A 66 -8.04 15.59 -27.67
N THR A 67 -8.15 14.40 -28.27
CA THR A 67 -7.41 14.02 -29.50
C THR A 67 -8.18 14.37 -30.77
N ARG A 68 -9.44 14.77 -30.63
CA ARG A 68 -10.34 15.32 -31.65
C ARG A 68 -11.37 16.21 -30.96
N PRO A 69 -12.12 17.06 -31.70
CA PRO A 69 -13.25 17.76 -31.10
C PRO A 69 -14.24 16.78 -30.44
N ILE A 70 -14.70 17.13 -29.25
CA ILE A 70 -15.71 16.42 -28.44
C ILE A 70 -16.87 17.38 -28.25
N VAL A 71 -18.09 16.95 -28.52
CA VAL A 71 -19.27 17.80 -28.32
C VAL A 71 -19.86 17.63 -26.92
N LYS A 72 -20.58 18.64 -26.45
CA LYS A 72 -21.33 18.58 -25.19
C LYS A 72 -22.24 17.34 -25.15
N GLY A 73 -22.17 16.60 -24.03
CA GLY A 73 -22.93 15.36 -23.83
C GLY A 73 -22.32 14.10 -24.46
N GLU A 74 -21.15 14.20 -25.09
CA GLU A 74 -20.43 13.05 -25.65
C GLU A 74 -19.65 12.30 -24.57
N ALA A 75 -19.67 10.97 -24.63
CA ALA A 75 -18.86 10.11 -23.79
C ALA A 75 -17.37 10.32 -24.05
N ILE A 76 -16.57 10.30 -22.99
CA ILE A 76 -15.12 10.29 -23.09
C ILE A 76 -14.63 8.84 -23.15
N THR A 77 -13.75 8.56 -24.10
CA THR A 77 -13.17 7.23 -24.33
C THR A 77 -11.67 7.35 -24.59
N VAL A 78 -10.97 6.21 -24.61
CA VAL A 78 -9.55 6.14 -24.99
C VAL A 78 -9.27 6.62 -26.42
N ASP A 79 -10.31 6.71 -27.28
CA ASP A 79 -10.17 7.14 -28.67
C ASP A 79 -10.22 8.67 -28.83
N ASN A 80 -10.87 9.38 -27.89
CA ASN A 80 -11.11 10.82 -28.00
C ASN A 80 -10.31 11.67 -27.00
N ILE A 81 -9.59 11.04 -26.06
CA ILE A 81 -8.65 11.73 -25.17
C ILE A 81 -7.33 10.99 -25.02
N ARG A 82 -6.30 11.73 -24.60
CA ARG A 82 -4.99 11.21 -24.20
C ARG A 82 -4.62 11.71 -22.80
N HIS A 83 -3.77 10.95 -22.11
CA HIS A 83 -3.21 11.37 -20.81
C HIS A 83 -2.57 12.75 -20.91
N TYR A 84 -2.86 13.60 -19.94
CA TYR A 84 -2.21 14.88 -19.74
C TYR A 84 -2.37 15.29 -18.28
N ALA A 85 -1.28 15.78 -17.69
CA ALA A 85 -1.26 16.42 -16.40
C ALA A 85 -0.56 17.78 -16.51
N ALA A 86 -0.97 18.74 -15.68
CA ALA A 86 -0.33 20.05 -15.67
C ALA A 86 1.14 19.92 -15.21
N PRO A 87 2.09 20.63 -15.84
CA PRO A 87 3.47 20.67 -15.37
C PRO A 87 3.55 21.15 -13.93
N VAL A 88 4.39 20.50 -13.13
CA VAL A 88 4.61 20.89 -11.74
C VAL A 88 5.61 22.03 -11.66
N THR A 89 5.25 23.12 -10.99
CA THR A 89 6.17 24.21 -10.65
C THR A 89 6.61 24.11 -9.19
N LEU A 90 7.88 24.40 -8.93
CA LEU A 90 8.45 24.50 -7.58
C LEU A 90 8.41 25.92 -7.02
N GLU A 91 7.96 26.89 -7.83
CA GLU A 91 7.82 28.29 -7.45
C GLU A 91 6.84 28.45 -6.27
N ASP A 92 6.93 29.56 -5.55
CA ASP A 92 6.10 29.86 -4.37
C ASP A 92 4.63 30.01 -4.75
N VAL A 93 3.96 28.86 -4.91
CA VAL A 93 2.50 28.76 -4.83
C VAL A 93 2.12 29.07 -3.39
N GLU A 94 1.06 29.85 -3.20
CA GLU A 94 0.46 30.10 -1.89
C GLU A 94 0.48 28.83 -1.03
N PRO A 95 0.97 28.89 0.21
CA PRO A 95 1.07 27.71 1.06
C PRO A 95 -0.28 27.01 1.17
N TYR A 96 -0.31 25.70 0.98
CA TYR A 96 -1.53 24.94 1.23
C TYR A 96 -1.90 25.05 2.71
N HIS A 97 -3.00 25.73 2.99
CA HIS A 97 -3.55 25.85 4.33
C HIS A 97 -4.46 24.66 4.61
N TRP A 98 -3.88 23.62 5.19
CA TRP A 98 -4.66 22.49 5.69
C TRP A 98 -5.52 22.92 6.89
N GLN A 99 -6.83 22.70 6.79
CA GLN A 99 -7.75 22.89 7.89
C GLN A 99 -8.00 21.54 8.57
N ALA A 100 -7.49 21.38 9.78
CA ALA A 100 -7.74 20.18 10.56
C ALA A 100 -9.25 20.01 10.82
N PRO A 101 -9.83 18.81 10.58
CA PRO A 101 -11.22 18.53 10.92
C PRO A 101 -11.47 18.58 12.43
N ASP A 102 -12.73 18.80 12.84
CA ASP A 102 -13.13 18.61 14.23
C ASP A 102 -13.09 17.12 14.57
N VAL A 103 -12.21 16.75 15.51
CA VAL A 103 -12.05 15.37 16.00
C VAL A 103 -12.46 15.20 17.46
N SER A 104 -13.22 16.14 18.02
CA SER A 104 -13.66 16.11 19.41
C SER A 104 -14.33 14.80 19.81
N GLU A 105 -15.15 14.21 18.92
CA GLU A 105 -15.81 12.91 19.12
C GLU A 105 -14.82 11.75 19.33
N TRP A 106 -13.63 11.82 18.73
CA TRP A 106 -12.62 10.75 18.79
C TRP A 106 -11.49 11.02 19.78
N SER A 107 -11.44 12.22 20.37
CA SER A 107 -10.35 12.67 21.26
C SER A 107 -10.10 11.76 22.47
N THR A 108 -11.14 11.10 22.99
CA THR A 108 -11.05 10.17 24.12
C THR A 108 -11.17 8.70 23.71
N ARG A 109 -11.19 8.40 22.41
CA ARG A 109 -11.29 7.02 21.91
C ARG A 109 -9.92 6.34 22.03
N THR A 110 -9.98 5.04 22.28
CA THR A 110 -8.80 4.19 22.47
C THR A 110 -8.87 2.94 21.60
N PHE A 111 -7.75 2.24 21.49
CA PHE A 111 -7.69 0.88 20.98
C PHE A 111 -6.78 0.01 21.84
N LYS A 112 -6.98 -1.31 21.77
CA LYS A 112 -6.15 -2.29 22.48
C LYS A 112 -4.83 -2.56 21.75
N GLY A 113 -3.74 -1.98 22.24
CA GLY A 113 -2.39 -2.12 21.68
C GLY A 113 -1.37 -2.69 22.67
N TYR A 114 -0.25 -3.19 22.15
CA TYR A 114 0.91 -3.62 22.93
C TYR A 114 1.90 -2.45 23.05
N VAL A 115 2.05 -1.89 24.25
CA VAL A 115 3.08 -0.87 24.51
C VAL A 115 4.44 -1.55 24.58
N ARG A 116 5.41 -1.06 23.81
CA ARG A 116 6.79 -1.55 23.77
C ARG A 116 7.68 -0.75 24.70
N ASP A 117 8.86 -1.29 25.02
CA ASP A 117 9.80 -0.69 25.96
C ASP A 117 10.33 0.68 25.47
N ASP A 118 10.36 0.88 24.14
CA ASP A 118 10.68 2.16 23.49
C ASP A 118 9.49 3.13 23.37
N GLY A 119 8.34 2.81 23.98
CA GLY A 119 7.13 3.61 23.97
C GLY A 119 6.27 3.51 22.71
N ARG A 120 6.74 2.85 21.63
CA ARG A 120 5.91 2.60 20.44
C ARG A 120 4.82 1.59 20.77
N VAL A 121 3.72 1.64 20.00
CA VAL A 121 2.59 0.73 20.20
C VAL A 121 2.43 -0.20 19.00
N GLY A 122 2.39 -1.50 19.27
CA GLY A 122 2.04 -2.53 18.30
C GLY A 122 0.54 -2.85 18.32
N THR A 123 -0.05 -3.05 17.15
CA THR A 123 -1.39 -3.61 16.96
C THR A 123 -1.41 -5.14 16.94
N ALA A 124 -0.24 -5.78 16.95
CA ALA A 124 -0.04 -7.23 16.97
C ALA A 124 1.29 -7.59 17.64
N SER A 125 1.55 -8.88 17.82
CA SER A 125 2.78 -9.40 18.45
C SER A 125 3.27 -10.63 17.70
N TYR A 126 4.28 -10.47 16.83
CA TYR A 126 4.78 -11.50 15.92
C TYR A 126 6.26 -11.77 16.09
N TRP A 127 6.65 -13.02 15.94
CA TRP A 127 8.03 -13.41 15.67
C TRP A 127 8.26 -13.47 14.16
N LEU A 128 9.29 -12.80 13.65
CA LEU A 128 9.62 -12.84 12.22
C LEU A 128 10.64 -13.93 11.90
N VAL A 129 10.46 -14.59 10.76
CA VAL A 129 11.46 -15.48 10.16
C VAL A 129 11.66 -15.06 8.72
N PHE A 130 12.89 -14.72 8.33
CA PHE A 130 13.15 -14.27 6.97
C PHE A 130 14.59 -14.57 6.52
N PRO A 131 14.82 -14.66 5.20
CA PRO A 131 16.13 -14.89 4.65
C PRO A 131 16.73 -13.59 4.10
N LEU A 132 18.07 -13.58 3.95
CA LEU A 132 18.78 -12.54 3.21
C LEU A 132 19.01 -12.91 1.74
N VAL A 133 18.55 -14.09 1.30
CA VAL A 133 18.60 -14.51 -0.10
C VAL A 133 17.49 -15.49 -0.42
N PHE A 134 16.96 -15.43 -1.66
CA PHE A 134 15.86 -16.29 -2.10
C PHE A 134 16.14 -17.80 -1.93
N CYS A 135 17.41 -18.24 -1.97
CA CYS A 135 17.82 -19.63 -1.77
C CYS A 135 17.37 -20.20 -0.41
N GLU A 136 17.25 -19.34 0.61
CA GLU A 136 16.86 -19.73 1.97
C GLU A 136 15.33 -19.66 2.20
N ASN A 137 14.54 -19.23 1.20
CA ASN A 137 13.06 -19.14 1.31
C ASN A 137 12.41 -20.46 1.74
N ARG A 138 12.95 -21.59 1.29
CA ARG A 138 12.45 -22.92 1.67
C ARG A 138 12.65 -23.17 3.16
N ASN A 139 13.82 -22.83 3.69
CA ASN A 139 14.19 -23.10 5.07
C ASN A 139 13.36 -22.25 6.02
N VAL A 140 13.24 -20.95 5.76
CA VAL A 140 12.40 -20.04 6.57
C VAL A 140 10.93 -20.46 6.58
N SER A 141 10.41 -20.94 5.44
CA SER A 141 9.02 -21.41 5.33
C SER A 141 8.82 -22.70 6.12
N LYS A 142 9.75 -23.66 6.02
CA LYS A 142 9.71 -24.91 6.81
C LYS A 142 9.74 -24.61 8.32
N LEU A 143 10.64 -23.74 8.77
CA LEU A 143 10.74 -23.34 10.18
C LEU A 143 9.43 -22.71 10.66
N THR A 144 8.92 -21.75 9.89
CA THR A 144 7.71 -21.00 10.25
C THR A 144 6.50 -21.92 10.37
N ASN A 145 6.31 -22.84 9.42
CA ASN A 145 5.21 -23.79 9.45
C ASN A 145 5.33 -24.74 10.63
N ALA A 146 6.52 -25.30 10.88
CA ALA A 146 6.76 -26.19 12.01
C ALA A 146 6.45 -25.51 13.36
N LEU A 147 6.87 -24.26 13.54
CA LEU A 147 6.58 -23.49 14.75
C LEU A 147 5.09 -23.14 14.87
N ASN A 148 4.45 -22.68 13.80
CA ASN A 148 3.02 -22.33 13.85
C ASN A 148 2.13 -23.56 14.14
N ASP A 149 2.45 -24.73 13.58
CA ASP A 149 1.74 -25.98 13.83
C ASP A 149 1.94 -26.45 15.27
N ALA A 150 3.20 -26.48 15.75
CA ALA A 150 3.53 -26.96 17.09
C ALA A 150 3.03 -26.03 18.21
N LEU A 151 2.92 -24.72 17.95
CA LEU A 151 2.53 -23.72 18.95
C LEU A 151 1.05 -23.32 18.89
N GLY A 152 0.28 -23.88 17.96
CA GLY A 152 -1.18 -23.64 17.86
C GLY A 152 -1.56 -22.32 17.15
N TYR A 153 -0.73 -21.82 16.24
CA TYR A 153 -0.99 -20.58 15.49
C TYR A 153 -1.58 -20.81 14.09
N THR A 154 -1.56 -22.05 13.58
CA THR A 154 -2.05 -22.38 12.24
C THR A 154 -3.57 -22.30 12.13
N ASN A 155 -4.06 -21.60 11.09
CA ASN A 155 -5.47 -21.70 10.69
C ASN A 155 -5.66 -22.95 9.83
N ASN A 156 -6.36 -23.94 10.39
CA ASN A 156 -6.55 -25.24 9.76
C ASN A 156 -7.79 -25.33 8.85
N SER A 157 -8.54 -24.25 8.59
CA SER A 157 -9.81 -24.31 7.83
C SER A 157 -9.68 -25.00 6.46
N LEU A 158 -8.67 -24.61 5.67
CA LEU A 158 -8.42 -25.21 4.36
C LEU A 158 -7.90 -26.66 4.47
N LYS A 159 -7.11 -26.97 5.52
CA LYS A 159 -6.60 -28.32 5.78
C LYS A 159 -7.73 -29.27 6.19
N LYS A 160 -8.68 -28.82 7.01
CA LYS A 160 -9.92 -29.56 7.33
C LYS A 160 -10.70 -29.86 6.05
N PHE A 161 -10.93 -28.85 5.22
CA PHE A 161 -11.62 -29.04 3.93
C PHE A 161 -10.89 -30.05 3.01
N ALA A 162 -9.56 -29.97 2.91
CA ALA A 162 -8.80 -30.94 2.14
C ALA A 162 -8.93 -32.37 2.70
N LEU A 163 -8.89 -32.54 4.03
CA LEU A 163 -9.09 -33.83 4.67
C LEU A 163 -10.51 -34.36 4.45
N ASN A 164 -11.52 -33.49 4.44
CA ASN A 164 -12.88 -33.85 4.08
C ASN A 164 -12.94 -34.45 2.67
N LEU A 165 -12.30 -33.76 1.70
CA LEU A 165 -12.23 -34.24 0.32
C LEU A 165 -11.52 -35.59 0.17
N THR A 166 -10.46 -35.84 0.94
CA THR A 166 -9.64 -37.07 0.78
C THR A 166 -10.09 -38.23 1.65
N SER A 167 -10.68 -37.96 2.80
CA SER A 167 -10.95 -38.97 3.85
C SER A 167 -12.37 -38.93 4.41
N GLY A 168 -13.22 -37.98 3.99
CA GLY A 168 -14.56 -37.80 4.54
C GLY A 168 -14.57 -37.36 6.01
N SER A 169 -13.42 -36.95 6.54
CA SER A 169 -13.20 -36.58 7.94
C SER A 169 -12.71 -35.14 8.03
N ASP A 170 -13.31 -34.37 8.95
CA ASP A 170 -12.83 -33.05 9.35
C ASP A 170 -11.94 -33.10 10.61
N GLU A 171 -11.57 -34.29 11.08
CA GLU A 171 -10.83 -34.46 12.34
C GLU A 171 -9.40 -33.94 12.23
N LEU A 172 -9.19 -32.76 12.81
CA LEU A 172 -7.88 -32.23 13.18
C LEU A 172 -7.90 -31.91 14.67
N ILE A 173 -6.94 -32.46 15.40
CA ILE A 173 -6.69 -32.07 16.79
C ILE A 173 -6.19 -30.62 16.76
N GLU A 174 -6.96 -29.70 17.34
CA GLU A 174 -6.52 -28.32 17.48
C GLU A 174 -5.48 -28.22 18.60
N THR A 175 -4.28 -27.78 18.24
CA THR A 175 -3.22 -27.51 19.21
C THR A 175 -3.56 -26.21 19.95
N ALA A 176 -3.66 -26.25 21.28
CA ALA A 176 -3.85 -25.07 22.11
C ALA A 176 -2.67 -24.09 21.96
N ARG A 177 -2.96 -22.79 21.96
CA ARG A 177 -1.90 -21.76 21.87
C ARG A 177 -0.99 -21.80 23.09
N MET A 178 0.29 -22.07 22.85
CA MET A 178 1.29 -22.16 23.92
C MET A 178 1.68 -20.79 24.50
N PHE A 179 1.81 -19.76 23.65
CA PHE A 179 2.11 -18.39 24.09
C PHE A 179 0.99 -17.43 23.64
N PRO A 180 -0.07 -17.23 24.44
CA PRO A 180 -1.21 -16.40 24.05
C PRO A 180 -0.87 -14.94 23.72
N HIS A 181 0.23 -14.39 24.28
CA HIS A 181 0.75 -13.05 24.01
C HIS A 181 1.54 -12.93 22.69
N ILE A 182 1.74 -14.03 21.99
CA ILE A 182 2.33 -14.08 20.66
C ILE A 182 1.24 -14.53 19.67
N GLU A 183 0.99 -13.72 18.65
CA GLU A 183 -0.08 -13.95 17.68
C GLU A 183 0.34 -14.86 16.52
N GLY A 184 1.63 -15.13 16.40
CA GLY A 184 2.17 -16.16 15.55
C GLY A 184 3.59 -15.90 15.08
N VAL A 185 4.08 -16.82 14.27
CA VAL A 185 5.33 -16.69 13.52
C VAL A 185 5.00 -16.26 12.10
N ARG A 186 5.67 -15.23 11.59
CA ARG A 186 5.45 -14.69 10.23
C ARG A 186 6.69 -14.89 9.38
N CYS A 187 6.48 -15.55 8.24
CA CYS A 187 7.51 -15.73 7.23
C CYS A 187 7.51 -14.52 6.29
N ILE A 188 8.69 -13.97 6.02
CA ILE A 188 8.91 -13.09 4.88
C ILE A 188 9.83 -13.84 3.93
N THR A 189 9.39 -14.03 2.69
CA THR A 189 10.24 -14.53 1.60
C THR A 189 10.79 -13.36 0.81
N VAL A 190 11.93 -13.57 0.15
CA VAL A 190 12.56 -12.56 -0.71
C VAL A 190 12.78 -13.12 -2.11
N THR A 191 12.73 -12.27 -3.13
CA THR A 191 13.02 -12.64 -4.52
C THR A 191 14.44 -12.24 -4.93
N SER A 192 15.20 -11.58 -4.06
CA SER A 192 16.52 -11.02 -4.32
C SER A 192 17.57 -11.52 -3.30
N GLY A 193 18.60 -10.72 -3.01
CA GLY A 193 19.72 -11.06 -2.12
C GLY A 193 20.99 -11.52 -2.84
N CYS A 194 20.86 -12.06 -4.05
CA CYS A 194 21.98 -12.34 -4.96
C CYS A 194 21.50 -12.23 -6.42
N GLY A 195 22.42 -12.20 -7.39
CA GLY A 195 22.11 -12.11 -8.82
C GLY A 195 21.67 -10.72 -9.32
N GLY A 196 21.42 -9.76 -8.44
CA GLY A 196 21.08 -8.36 -8.77
C GLY A 196 22.19 -7.35 -8.47
N ALA A 197 21.86 -6.06 -8.49
CA ALA A 197 22.78 -4.99 -8.11
C ALA A 197 23.02 -4.98 -6.59
N THR A 198 24.16 -4.46 -6.15
CA THR A 198 24.45 -4.30 -4.72
C THR A 198 23.44 -3.35 -4.07
N SER A 199 23.04 -2.29 -4.78
CA SER A 199 22.01 -1.34 -4.34
C SER A 199 20.65 -2.00 -4.06
N ASP A 200 20.29 -3.04 -4.81
CA ASP A 200 19.04 -3.77 -4.58
C ASP A 200 19.11 -4.58 -3.29
N CYS A 201 20.29 -5.13 -2.99
CA CYS A 201 20.55 -5.84 -1.74
C CYS A 201 20.53 -4.90 -0.54
N GLU A 202 21.11 -3.70 -0.67
CA GLU A 202 21.08 -2.65 0.35
C GLU A 202 19.63 -2.22 0.63
N THR A 203 18.84 -1.96 -0.43
CA THR A 203 17.42 -1.59 -0.31
C THR A 203 16.62 -2.71 0.37
N MET A 204 16.84 -3.97 -0.02
CA MET A 204 16.19 -5.11 0.63
C MET A 204 16.57 -5.19 2.12
N CYS A 205 17.85 -5.03 2.48
CA CYS A 205 18.29 -5.03 3.87
C CYS A 205 17.65 -3.88 4.67
N ASP A 206 17.53 -2.68 4.09
CA ASP A 206 16.85 -1.54 4.73
C ASP A 206 15.35 -1.82 4.98
N VAL A 207 14.68 -2.49 4.04
CA VAL A 207 13.27 -2.91 4.20
C VAL A 207 13.13 -4.00 5.27
N LEU A 208 13.97 -5.03 5.27
CA LEU A 208 13.96 -6.08 6.28
C LEU A 208 14.28 -5.53 7.67
N ALA A 209 15.20 -4.56 7.77
CA ALA A 209 15.50 -3.86 9.02
C ALA A 209 14.30 -3.06 9.52
N ALA A 210 13.54 -2.42 8.62
CA ALA A 210 12.29 -1.75 8.97
C ALA A 210 11.22 -2.72 9.50
N TYR A 211 11.12 -3.93 8.92
CA TYR A 211 10.24 -4.98 9.46
C TYR A 211 10.70 -5.44 10.85
N ALA A 212 11.99 -5.73 11.03
CA ALA A 212 12.54 -6.16 12.32
C ALA A 212 12.29 -5.12 13.44
N ASP A 213 12.47 -3.84 13.12
CA ASP A 213 12.26 -2.74 14.05
C ASP A 213 10.78 -2.42 14.32
N HIS A 214 9.84 -2.89 13.49
CA HIS A 214 8.41 -2.58 13.62
C HIS A 214 7.82 -2.97 15.01
N PRO A 215 6.92 -2.15 15.63
CA PRO A 215 6.39 -2.43 16.97
C PRO A 215 5.47 -3.67 17.06
N ASN A 216 5.07 -4.24 15.92
CA ASN A 216 4.40 -5.55 15.89
C ASN A 216 5.36 -6.74 16.00
N VAL A 217 6.66 -6.49 15.89
CA VAL A 217 7.68 -7.53 15.89
C VAL A 217 8.37 -7.54 17.24
N ILE A 218 8.40 -8.72 17.86
CA ILE A 218 8.97 -8.96 19.20
C ILE A 218 10.29 -9.73 19.17
N GLY A 219 10.72 -10.18 17.99
CA GLY A 219 11.96 -10.91 17.79
C GLY A 219 12.05 -11.46 16.37
N MET A 220 13.23 -11.95 15.99
CA MET A 220 13.48 -12.45 14.65
C MET A 220 14.46 -13.62 14.59
N THR A 221 14.26 -14.45 13.56
CA THR A 221 15.18 -15.49 13.13
C THR A 221 15.56 -15.26 11.67
N VAL A 222 16.85 -15.01 11.42
CA VAL A 222 17.38 -14.59 10.11
C VAL A 222 18.24 -15.70 9.52
N PHE A 223 17.94 -16.07 8.28
CA PHE A 223 18.72 -17.05 7.52
C PHE A 223 19.56 -16.39 6.42
N SER A 224 20.73 -16.95 6.18
CA SER A 224 21.69 -16.55 5.15
C SER A 224 22.39 -17.79 4.63
N LEU A 225 22.78 -17.79 3.35
CA LEU A 225 23.45 -18.95 2.75
C LEU A 225 24.97 -18.84 2.94
N GLY A 226 25.54 -17.67 2.69
CA GLY A 226 26.94 -17.28 2.85
C GLY A 226 27.62 -16.74 1.60
N CYS A 227 27.11 -17.07 0.42
CA CYS A 227 27.66 -16.61 -0.86
C CYS A 227 26.89 -15.44 -1.50
N GLU A 228 25.77 -15.03 -0.91
CA GLU A 228 24.93 -13.94 -1.40
C GLU A 228 25.60 -12.57 -1.29
N LYS A 229 25.07 -11.56 -2.00
CA LYS A 229 25.54 -10.17 -1.85
C LYS A 229 24.99 -9.53 -0.58
N ALA A 230 23.74 -9.82 -0.23
CA ALA A 230 23.09 -9.36 0.99
C ALA A 230 23.59 -10.12 2.22
N GLN A 231 24.80 -9.81 2.65
CA GLN A 231 25.44 -10.46 3.79
C GLN A 231 24.80 -10.04 5.13
N GLN A 232 24.91 -10.90 6.15
CA GLN A 232 24.40 -10.57 7.51
C GLN A 232 24.93 -9.23 8.03
N LYS A 233 26.17 -8.87 7.70
CA LYS A 233 26.76 -7.58 8.07
C LYS A 233 25.96 -6.41 7.48
N MET A 234 25.57 -6.48 6.20
CA MET A 234 24.79 -5.43 5.53
C MET A 234 23.43 -5.24 6.22
N PHE A 235 22.75 -6.33 6.58
CA PHE A 235 21.50 -6.27 7.33
C PHE A 235 21.70 -5.69 8.74
N LYS A 236 22.73 -6.13 9.48
CA LYS A 236 23.04 -5.62 10.82
C LYS A 236 23.39 -4.12 10.79
N ASP A 237 24.15 -3.68 9.80
CA ASP A 237 24.48 -2.27 9.60
C ASP A 237 23.21 -1.45 9.28
N ALA A 238 22.31 -1.96 8.43
CA ALA A 238 21.01 -1.34 8.15
C ALA A 238 20.13 -1.22 9.40
N LEU A 239 20.07 -2.27 10.21
CA LEU A 239 19.33 -2.29 11.47
C LEU A 239 19.91 -1.29 12.47
N ALA A 240 21.23 -1.27 12.66
CA ALA A 240 21.88 -0.35 13.57
C ALA A 240 21.73 1.12 13.14
N ARG A 241 21.74 1.40 11.82
CA ARG A 241 21.48 2.74 11.28
C ARG A 241 20.06 3.22 11.60
N ARG A 242 19.10 2.29 11.63
CA ARG A 242 17.68 2.56 11.88
C ARG A 242 17.36 2.66 13.37
N ASN A 243 17.85 1.71 14.16
CA ASN A 243 17.64 1.62 15.60
C ASN A 243 18.97 1.23 16.28
N PRO A 244 19.79 2.21 16.70
CA PRO A 244 21.05 1.95 17.40
C PRO A 244 20.87 1.23 18.74
N GLU A 245 19.69 1.34 19.35
CA GLU A 245 19.33 0.75 20.64
C GLU A 245 18.44 -0.50 20.45
N PHE A 246 18.58 -1.20 19.32
CA PHE A 246 17.79 -2.39 19.04
C PHE A 246 17.97 -3.45 20.13
N ASP A 247 16.86 -3.80 20.80
CA ASP A 247 16.82 -4.59 22.03
C ASP A 247 16.05 -5.91 21.89
N LYS A 248 15.49 -6.18 20.71
CA LYS A 248 14.70 -7.39 20.48
C LYS A 248 15.59 -8.60 20.24
N PRO A 249 15.15 -9.81 20.65
CA PRO A 249 15.84 -11.05 20.30
C PRO A 249 16.07 -11.20 18.79
N ALA A 250 17.32 -11.46 18.39
CA ALA A 250 17.72 -11.64 17.00
C ALA A 250 18.65 -12.86 16.87
N LEU A 251 18.19 -13.88 16.17
CA LEU A 251 18.95 -15.10 15.90
C LEU A 251 19.41 -15.12 14.45
N TYR A 252 20.66 -15.51 14.20
CA TYR A 252 21.26 -15.50 12.87
C TYR A 252 21.83 -16.88 12.53
N PHE A 253 21.44 -17.42 11.38
CA PHE A 253 21.89 -18.72 10.89
C PHE A 253 22.54 -18.56 9.52
N LEU A 254 23.82 -18.89 9.45
CA LEU A 254 24.62 -18.88 8.23
C LEU A 254 24.84 -20.31 7.76
N GLN A 255 24.13 -20.75 6.72
CA GLN A 255 24.09 -22.17 6.34
C GLN A 255 25.47 -22.74 5.98
N GLN A 256 26.36 -21.98 5.34
CA GLN A 256 27.72 -22.43 5.00
C GLN A 256 28.63 -22.72 6.21
N GLU A 257 28.25 -22.31 7.43
CA GLU A 257 28.96 -22.69 8.66
C GLU A 257 28.52 -24.04 9.22
N TRP A 258 27.58 -24.73 8.55
CA TRP A 258 27.00 -25.99 9.01
C TRP A 258 27.28 -27.13 8.04
N ASP A 259 27.74 -28.25 8.58
CA ASP A 259 27.92 -29.49 7.81
C ASP A 259 26.59 -30.18 7.45
N SER A 260 25.47 -29.71 8.00
CA SER A 260 24.14 -30.30 7.80
C SER A 260 23.04 -29.26 7.91
N GLU A 261 22.28 -29.07 6.83
CA GLU A 261 21.06 -28.23 6.80
C GLU A 261 20.06 -28.68 7.87
N GLU A 262 19.87 -29.99 8.04
CA GLU A 262 18.91 -30.52 9.02
C GLU A 262 19.29 -30.15 10.46
N ARG A 263 20.58 -30.30 10.83
CA ARG A 263 21.06 -29.91 12.17
C ARG A 263 20.94 -28.41 12.41
N MET A 264 21.22 -27.59 11.38
CA MET A 264 21.00 -26.15 11.44
C MET A 264 19.53 -25.85 11.72
N MET A 265 18.61 -26.46 10.96
CA MET A 265 17.17 -26.25 11.09
C MET A 265 16.62 -26.68 12.45
N GLN A 266 17.06 -27.81 12.99
CA GLN A 266 16.70 -28.27 14.33
C GLN A 266 17.19 -27.28 15.40
N THR A 267 18.43 -26.81 15.27
CA THR A 267 19.01 -25.82 16.18
C THR A 267 18.28 -24.48 16.08
N ALA A 268 17.94 -24.03 14.87
CA ALA A 268 17.19 -22.81 14.65
C ALA A 268 15.80 -22.87 15.27
N LEU A 269 15.12 -24.01 15.16
CA LEU A 269 13.82 -24.25 15.81
C LEU A 269 13.95 -24.18 17.32
N GLN A 270 14.92 -24.90 17.90
CA GLN A 270 15.15 -24.93 19.33
C GLN A 270 15.45 -23.53 19.89
N GLN A 271 16.40 -22.81 19.28
CA GLN A 271 16.78 -21.47 19.74
C GLN A 271 15.66 -20.46 19.54
N THR A 272 14.93 -20.52 18.42
CA THR A 272 13.76 -19.66 18.18
C THR A 272 12.69 -19.90 19.24
N PHE A 273 12.39 -21.17 19.55
CA PHE A 273 11.44 -21.54 20.57
C PHE A 273 11.83 -21.04 21.97
N GLU A 274 13.08 -21.27 22.39
CA GLU A 274 13.55 -20.79 23.70
C GLU A 274 13.56 -19.26 23.78
N ALA A 275 13.91 -18.57 22.70
CA ALA A 275 13.85 -17.12 22.64
C ALA A 275 12.40 -16.61 22.73
N MET A 276 11.45 -17.23 22.02
CA MET A 276 10.02 -16.91 22.12
C MET A 276 9.48 -17.14 23.54
N LYS A 277 9.89 -18.23 24.19
CA LYS A 277 9.52 -18.55 25.58
C LYS A 277 10.06 -17.54 26.59
N ALA A 278 11.24 -16.97 26.32
CA ALA A 278 11.83 -15.93 27.15
C ALA A 278 11.18 -14.54 26.96
N VAL A 279 10.39 -14.32 25.90
CA VAL A 279 9.66 -13.06 25.70
C VAL A 279 8.63 -12.88 26.81
N LYS A 280 8.78 -11.78 27.55
CA LYS A 280 7.88 -11.39 28.63
C LYS A 280 6.42 -11.37 28.15
N PRO A 281 5.50 -12.08 28.82
CA PRO A 281 4.08 -11.97 28.54
C PRO A 281 3.62 -10.52 28.61
N THR A 282 3.05 -10.04 27.50
CA THR A 282 2.54 -8.67 27.37
C THR A 282 1.09 -8.75 26.96
N GLU A 283 0.23 -8.01 27.65
CA GLU A 283 -1.18 -7.90 27.30
C GLU A 283 -1.44 -6.60 26.54
N ARG A 284 -2.52 -6.59 25.75
CA ARG A 284 -2.97 -5.35 25.12
C ARG A 284 -3.63 -4.45 26.16
N VAL A 285 -3.30 -3.17 26.14
CA VAL A 285 -3.90 -2.13 26.98
C VAL A 285 -4.59 -1.08 26.12
N GLU A 286 -5.56 -0.37 26.69
CA GLU A 286 -6.19 0.76 26.03
C GLU A 286 -5.16 1.88 25.85
N VAL A 287 -4.92 2.27 24.60
CA VAL A 287 -4.05 3.40 24.23
C VAL A 287 -4.83 4.39 23.35
N PRO A 288 -4.47 5.70 23.37
CA PRO A 288 -5.12 6.67 22.50
C PRO A 288 -4.98 6.34 21.01
N LEU A 289 -5.92 6.80 20.19
CA LEU A 289 -5.83 6.67 18.72
C LEU A 289 -4.58 7.34 18.12
N SER A 290 -3.99 8.32 18.82
CA SER A 290 -2.73 8.97 18.41
C SER A 290 -1.54 7.99 18.30
N CYS A 291 -1.62 6.82 18.93
CA CYS A 291 -0.59 5.79 18.80
C CYS A 291 -0.69 4.98 17.49
N LEU A 292 -1.77 5.14 16.72
CA LEU A 292 -2.02 4.34 15.51
C LEU A 292 -1.30 4.93 14.28
N LYS A 293 -0.75 4.03 13.46
CA LYS A 293 -0.16 4.34 12.16
C LYS A 293 -0.83 3.49 11.09
N VAL A 294 -1.40 4.11 10.05
CA VAL A 294 -2.17 3.41 9.01
C VAL A 294 -1.50 3.57 7.65
N GLY A 295 -1.12 2.46 7.02
CA GLY A 295 -0.74 2.44 5.61
C GLY A 295 -1.99 2.33 4.74
N MET A 296 -2.09 3.17 3.72
CA MET A 296 -3.16 3.16 2.73
C MET A 296 -2.63 2.63 1.40
N LYS A 297 -3.46 1.82 0.74
CA LYS A 297 -3.22 1.32 -0.60
C LYS A 297 -4.54 1.04 -1.32
N CYS A 298 -4.53 1.14 -2.63
CA CYS A 298 -5.58 0.64 -3.50
C CYS A 298 -5.37 -0.85 -3.80
N GLY A 299 -6.40 -1.48 -4.37
CA GLY A 299 -6.41 -2.86 -4.82
C GLY A 299 -6.72 -2.92 -6.31
N GLY A 300 -7.89 -3.45 -6.66
CA GLY A 300 -8.45 -3.29 -8.01
C GLY A 300 -9.23 -1.98 -8.10
N SER A 301 -8.56 -0.89 -8.49
CA SER A 301 -9.21 0.41 -8.65
C SER A 301 -10.18 0.43 -9.83
N ASP A 302 -11.28 1.15 -9.66
CA ASP A 302 -12.34 1.30 -10.64
C ASP A 302 -12.83 2.77 -10.70
N GLY A 303 -13.68 3.10 -11.68
CA GLY A 303 -14.17 4.48 -11.84
C GLY A 303 -15.06 5.00 -10.72
N PHE A 304 -15.37 4.20 -9.69
CA PHE A 304 -16.05 4.64 -8.48
C PHE A 304 -15.13 4.80 -7.27
N SER A 305 -13.91 4.26 -7.33
CA SER A 305 -12.96 4.28 -6.21
C SER A 305 -12.68 5.70 -5.72
N GLY A 306 -12.37 6.62 -6.65
CA GLY A 306 -12.10 8.03 -6.38
C GLY A 306 -13.29 8.89 -5.96
N ILE A 307 -14.52 8.36 -6.01
CA ILE A 307 -15.74 9.06 -5.58
C ILE A 307 -16.46 8.39 -4.42
N SER A 308 -15.85 7.35 -3.83
CA SER A 308 -16.46 6.59 -2.73
C SER A 308 -15.42 6.17 -1.68
N GLY A 309 -14.76 5.03 -1.87
CA GLY A 309 -13.84 4.44 -0.90
C GLY A 309 -12.62 5.34 -0.61
N ASN A 310 -12.03 5.94 -1.64
CA ASN A 310 -10.82 6.74 -1.48
C ASN A 310 -11.11 8.06 -0.73
N PRO A 311 -12.16 8.85 -1.05
CA PRO A 311 -12.56 9.99 -0.23
C PRO A 311 -12.87 9.62 1.24
N ALA A 312 -13.55 8.50 1.47
CA ALA A 312 -13.81 8.03 2.83
C ALA A 312 -12.50 7.71 3.59
N MET A 313 -11.50 7.16 2.90
CA MET A 313 -10.18 6.92 3.49
C MET A 313 -9.38 8.20 3.70
N GLY A 314 -9.52 9.19 2.83
CA GLY A 314 -8.99 10.55 3.04
C GLY A 314 -9.51 11.18 4.34
N LEU A 315 -10.82 11.04 4.63
CA LEU A 315 -11.39 11.54 5.89
C LEU A 315 -10.79 10.83 7.11
N VAL A 316 -10.65 9.50 7.07
CA VAL A 316 -10.02 8.74 8.15
C VAL A 316 -8.55 9.15 8.35
N SER A 317 -7.84 9.39 7.25
CA SER A 317 -6.47 9.90 7.27
C SER A 317 -6.37 11.25 8.00
N ASP A 318 -7.25 12.19 7.64
CA ASP A 318 -7.28 13.52 8.24
C ASP A 318 -7.66 13.48 9.72
N TRP A 319 -8.66 12.67 10.10
CA TRP A 319 -9.04 12.46 11.50
C TRP A 319 -7.87 11.89 12.32
N LEU A 320 -7.22 10.83 11.83
CA LEU A 320 -6.12 10.19 12.54
C LEU A 320 -4.91 11.12 12.69
N THR A 321 -4.57 11.85 11.63
CA THR A 321 -3.45 12.81 11.65
C THR A 321 -3.73 13.96 12.61
N THR A 322 -4.98 14.45 12.66
CA THR A 322 -5.41 15.50 13.61
C THR A 322 -5.32 15.03 15.06
N LEU A 323 -5.64 13.76 15.33
CA LEU A 323 -5.50 13.16 16.67
C LEU A 323 -4.04 12.96 17.09
N GLY A 324 -3.06 13.18 16.20
CA GLY A 324 -1.63 12.97 16.44
C GLY A 324 -1.13 11.58 16.05
N GLY A 325 -1.95 10.78 15.36
CA GLY A 325 -1.52 9.55 14.70
C GLY A 325 -0.82 9.83 13.37
N ALA A 326 -0.66 8.80 12.54
CA ALA A 326 -0.07 8.97 11.22
C ALA A 326 -0.75 8.10 10.16
N SER A 327 -0.75 8.60 8.93
CA SER A 327 -1.09 7.83 7.75
C SER A 327 0.01 7.89 6.70
N GLY A 328 0.06 6.90 5.81
CA GLY A 328 1.04 6.86 4.73
C GLY A 328 0.49 6.22 3.46
N LEU A 329 0.75 6.87 2.33
CA LEU A 329 0.48 6.38 0.97
C LEU A 329 1.82 6.16 0.26
N ALA A 330 1.98 5.03 -0.43
CA ALA A 330 3.27 4.63 -1.01
C ALA A 330 3.21 4.26 -2.51
N GLU A 331 2.03 4.23 -3.12
CA GLU A 331 1.83 3.75 -4.50
C GLU A 331 2.21 4.84 -5.52
N PHE A 332 3.50 5.13 -5.69
CA PHE A 332 3.99 6.17 -6.62
C PHE A 332 3.42 6.08 -8.05
N PRO A 333 3.25 4.90 -8.67
CA PRO A 333 2.61 4.79 -9.98
C PRO A 333 1.15 5.24 -9.99
N GLU A 334 0.47 5.23 -8.84
CA GLU A 334 -0.91 5.73 -8.66
C GLU A 334 -0.93 7.24 -8.37
N LEU A 335 0.19 7.95 -8.53
CA LEU A 335 0.30 9.40 -8.33
C LEU A 335 0.68 10.14 -9.61
N CYS A 336 0.80 9.44 -10.76
CA CYS A 336 1.13 10.10 -12.02
C CYS A 336 -0.07 10.86 -12.58
N GLY A 337 0.10 12.16 -12.67
CA GLY A 337 -0.94 13.14 -12.93
C GLY A 337 -1.51 13.84 -11.70
N ALA A 338 -1.15 13.41 -10.49
CA ALA A 338 -1.52 14.05 -9.23
C ALA A 338 -0.33 14.79 -8.55
N GLU A 339 0.83 14.87 -9.21
CA GLU A 339 2.06 15.39 -8.62
C GLU A 339 1.93 16.85 -8.20
N GLY A 340 1.21 17.65 -8.98
CA GLY A 340 0.97 19.06 -8.66
C GLY A 340 0.23 19.21 -7.33
N ASP A 341 -0.77 18.37 -7.08
CA ASP A 341 -1.57 18.43 -5.86
C ASP A 341 -0.80 17.89 -4.65
N MET A 342 0.04 16.88 -4.83
CA MET A 342 0.97 16.41 -3.79
C MET A 342 2.02 17.46 -3.43
N VAL A 343 2.65 18.09 -4.43
CA VAL A 343 3.68 19.12 -4.23
C VAL A 343 3.12 20.36 -3.54
N LYS A 344 1.89 20.79 -3.87
CA LYS A 344 1.23 21.91 -3.16
C LYS A 344 1.08 21.65 -1.66
N ARG A 345 0.86 20.38 -1.27
CA ARG A 345 0.62 19.97 0.12
C ARG A 345 1.91 19.72 0.93
N CYS A 346 3.07 19.69 0.28
CA CYS A 346 4.36 19.59 0.99
C CYS A 346 4.66 20.88 1.77
N ILE A 347 5.09 20.73 3.02
CA ILE A 347 5.35 21.84 3.95
C ILE A 347 6.55 22.68 3.51
N ASN A 348 7.62 22.02 3.05
CA ASN A 348 8.87 22.68 2.71
C ASN A 348 9.39 22.26 1.32
N LEU A 349 10.33 23.03 0.79
CA LEU A 349 10.91 22.80 -0.54
C LEU A 349 11.70 21.49 -0.64
N GLU A 350 12.28 21.02 0.46
CA GLU A 350 13.02 19.76 0.49
C GLU A 350 12.08 18.57 0.24
N ASP A 351 10.92 18.56 0.90
CA ASP A 351 9.88 17.54 0.71
C ASP A 351 9.33 17.56 -0.72
N LYS A 352 9.10 18.76 -1.30
CA LYS A 352 8.68 18.92 -2.70
C LYS A 352 9.70 18.28 -3.65
N LYS A 353 10.98 18.61 -3.48
CA LYS A 353 12.07 18.05 -4.30
C LYS A 353 12.21 16.54 -4.11
N LYS A 354 12.09 16.05 -2.88
CA LYS A 354 12.15 14.63 -2.57
C LYS A 354 11.03 13.85 -3.26
N PHE A 355 9.80 14.34 -3.18
CA PHE A 355 8.65 13.74 -3.86
C PHE A 355 8.89 13.66 -5.38
N LEU A 356 9.27 14.77 -6.02
CA LEU A 356 9.53 14.79 -7.46
C LEU A 356 10.70 13.89 -7.88
N ASN A 357 11.76 13.83 -7.07
CA ASN A 357 12.88 12.92 -7.34
C ASN A 357 12.45 11.45 -7.29
N LEU A 358 11.51 11.09 -6.41
CA LEU A 358 10.97 9.72 -6.34
C LEU A 358 10.13 9.40 -7.58
N MET A 359 9.24 10.32 -8.00
CA MET A 359 8.45 10.18 -9.24
C MET A 359 9.35 10.05 -10.47
N GLN A 360 10.36 10.93 -10.59
CA GLN A 360 11.33 10.88 -11.69
C GLN A 360 12.19 9.61 -11.66
N GLY A 361 12.55 9.13 -10.47
CA GLY A 361 13.26 7.86 -10.31
C GLY A 361 12.45 6.68 -10.84
N TYR A 362 11.15 6.64 -10.53
CA TYR A 362 10.25 5.60 -11.05
C TYR A 362 10.04 5.74 -12.56
N GLU A 363 9.79 6.95 -13.05
CA GLU A 363 9.61 7.25 -14.48
C GLU A 363 10.86 6.88 -15.29
N LYS A 364 12.06 7.12 -14.74
CA LYS A 364 13.32 6.71 -15.38
C LYS A 364 13.43 5.19 -15.50
N THR A 365 13.00 4.45 -14.49
CA THR A 365 12.97 2.98 -14.53
C THR A 365 11.94 2.48 -15.55
N ALA A 366 10.76 3.09 -15.62
CA ALA A 366 9.75 2.77 -16.63
C ALA A 366 10.30 2.99 -18.04
N ASN A 367 10.91 4.16 -18.30
CA ASN A 367 11.47 4.51 -19.60
C ASN A 367 12.61 3.56 -20.04
N PHE A 368 13.36 2.99 -19.09
CA PHE A 368 14.36 1.96 -19.40
C PHE A 368 13.74 0.70 -20.02
N PHE A 369 12.46 0.43 -19.75
CA PHE A 369 11.68 -0.67 -20.33
C PHE A 369 10.74 -0.22 -21.46
N ASP A 370 11.03 0.92 -22.11
CA ASP A 370 10.24 1.47 -23.22
C ASP A 370 8.76 1.71 -22.88
N THR A 371 8.48 2.10 -21.63
CA THR A 371 7.14 2.48 -21.13
C THR A 371 7.21 3.71 -20.23
N THR A 372 6.07 4.29 -19.88
CA THR A 372 5.96 5.45 -18.98
C THR A 372 5.00 5.12 -17.82
N ILE A 373 5.03 5.89 -16.74
CA ILE A 373 4.01 5.71 -15.68
C ILE A 373 2.61 6.00 -16.23
N ALA A 374 2.46 6.89 -17.21
CA ALA A 374 1.17 7.19 -17.80
C ALA A 374 0.50 5.99 -18.53
N ASP A 375 1.26 4.92 -18.82
CA ASP A 375 0.75 3.67 -19.39
C ASP A 375 0.19 2.68 -18.34
N ASN A 376 0.22 3.06 -17.05
CA ASN A 376 -0.21 2.26 -15.90
C ASN A 376 -1.70 1.83 -15.88
N PRO A 377 -2.67 2.51 -16.52
CA PRO A 377 -4.04 2.01 -16.58
C PRO A 377 -4.14 0.63 -17.25
N SER A 378 -4.55 -0.38 -16.48
CA SER A 378 -4.76 -1.73 -16.99
C SER A 378 -6.04 -1.85 -17.82
N PHE A 379 -6.20 -2.95 -18.56
CA PHE A 379 -7.45 -3.26 -19.27
C PHE A 379 -8.68 -3.23 -18.34
N GLY A 380 -8.54 -3.68 -17.09
CA GLY A 380 -9.62 -3.62 -16.09
C GLY A 380 -9.96 -2.17 -15.72
N ASN A 381 -8.96 -1.33 -15.50
CA ASN A 381 -9.16 0.08 -15.18
C ASN A 381 -9.89 0.81 -16.31
N ILE A 382 -9.46 0.62 -17.56
CA ILE A 382 -10.08 1.25 -18.74
C ILE A 382 -11.53 0.78 -18.91
N ALA A 383 -11.78 -0.52 -18.78
CA ALA A 383 -13.15 -1.06 -18.84
C ALA A 383 -14.07 -0.45 -17.76
N ASP A 384 -13.51 -0.17 -16.60
CA ASP A 384 -14.19 0.45 -15.46
C ASP A 384 -14.12 2.00 -15.43
N GLY A 385 -13.75 2.65 -16.53
CA GLY A 385 -13.88 4.11 -16.70
C GLY A 385 -12.69 4.94 -16.20
N LEU A 386 -11.56 4.30 -15.87
CA LEU A 386 -10.28 4.96 -15.57
C LEU A 386 -9.40 4.94 -16.84
N ILE A 387 -9.70 5.86 -17.75
CA ILE A 387 -9.21 5.83 -19.15
C ILE A 387 -7.92 6.62 -19.38
N THR A 388 -7.48 7.44 -18.42
CA THR A 388 -6.15 8.03 -18.37
C THR A 388 -5.57 7.82 -16.98
N ASP A 389 -4.24 7.76 -16.88
CA ASP A 389 -3.62 7.61 -15.57
C ASP A 389 -3.89 8.81 -14.66
N ALA A 390 -3.99 10.03 -15.18
CA ALA A 390 -4.36 11.19 -14.37
C ALA A 390 -5.79 11.08 -13.79
N ILE A 391 -6.78 10.50 -14.50
CA ILE A 391 -8.12 10.22 -13.93
C ILE A 391 -8.02 9.21 -12.78
N LYS A 392 -7.14 8.22 -12.91
CA LYS A 392 -6.91 7.18 -11.91
C LYS A 392 -6.20 7.76 -10.69
N SER A 393 -5.08 8.40 -10.90
CA SER A 393 -4.18 8.92 -9.87
C SER A 393 -4.76 10.07 -9.06
N THR A 394 -5.58 10.94 -9.66
CA THR A 394 -6.26 12.02 -8.91
C THR A 394 -7.40 11.50 -8.04
N GLY A 395 -7.94 10.32 -8.36
CA GLY A 395 -8.92 9.63 -7.53
C GLY A 395 -8.29 8.75 -6.44
N ALA A 396 -7.01 8.36 -6.59
CA ALA A 396 -6.25 7.60 -5.59
C ALA A 396 -5.88 8.50 -4.40
#